data_AF-A0A3P7YVB7-F1
#
_entry.id   AF-A0A3P7YVB7-F1
#
_cell.length_a   1.000
_cell.length_b   1.000
_cell.length_c   1.000
_cell.angle_alpha   90.00
_cell.angle_beta   90.00
_cell.angle_gamma   90.00
#
_symmetry.space_group_name_H-M   'P 1'
#
loop_
_entity.id
_entity.type
_entity.pdbx_description
1 polymer ?
#
loop_
_entity_poly.entity_id
_entity_poly.type
_entity_poly.pdbx_seq_one_letter_code
_entity_poly.pdbx_strand_id
1 'polypeptide(L)'
;MVLRDPIACLSEVADAHYSTRQLAQATLRNVLGTRTLAQIMTDREGIAKQVKRILDNATSLWGIRVERVEIKDIRLPRELCRAMAAEAEAIRAAEAKVIFALGELSVLLTSQTYNTSSSVTYRYIHSLVKISAHDNHTIVLPLPMELVQGVAESYLSLRSRDSSCNEPLQD
;
A
#
# COMPACT_ATOMS: atom_id res chain seq x y z
N MET A 1 37.83 -9.64 -3.05
CA MET A 1 38.26 -10.63 -4.08
C MET A 1 39.57 -11.20 -3.60
N VAL A 2 39.82 -12.47 -3.85
CA VAL A 2 41.06 -13.13 -3.43
C VAL A 2 41.70 -13.79 -4.64
N LEU A 3 43.01 -13.59 -4.77
CA LEU A 3 43.82 -14.25 -5.78
C LEU A 3 44.03 -15.70 -5.35
N ARG A 4 43.63 -16.65 -6.21
CA ARG A 4 43.87 -18.07 -5.96
C ARG A 4 45.12 -18.53 -6.69
N ASP A 5 45.21 -18.22 -7.98
CA ASP A 5 46.27 -18.72 -8.86
C ASP A 5 47.06 -17.56 -9.48
N PRO A 6 48.23 -17.20 -8.91
CA PRO A 6 49.01 -16.04 -9.37
C PRO A 6 49.61 -16.22 -10.77
N ILE A 7 49.92 -17.47 -11.16
CA ILE A 7 50.51 -17.78 -12.47
C ILE A 7 49.49 -17.56 -13.59
N ALA A 8 48.26 -18.06 -13.42
CA ALA A 8 47.18 -17.87 -14.37
C ALA A 8 46.84 -16.38 -14.52
N CYS A 9 46.79 -15.66 -13.40
CA CYS A 9 46.56 -14.22 -13.39
C CYS A 9 47.60 -13.42 -14.20
N LEU A 10 48.89 -13.78 -14.11
CA LEU A 10 49.97 -13.11 -14.84
C LEU A 10 49.97 -13.45 -16.34
N SER A 11 49.57 -14.66 -16.71
CA SER A 11 49.58 -15.13 -18.10
C SER A 11 48.42 -14.58 -18.92
N GLU A 12 47.23 -14.48 -18.34
CA GLU A 12 45.99 -14.19 -19.06
C GLU A 12 45.68 -12.69 -19.16
N VAL A 13 46.13 -11.89 -18.19
CA VAL A 13 45.73 -10.48 -18.07
C VAL A 13 46.90 -9.61 -17.60
N ALA A 14 47.09 -8.46 -18.26
CA ALA A 14 48.12 -7.47 -17.89
C ALA A 14 47.81 -6.77 -16.55
N ASP A 15 46.57 -6.31 -16.35
CA ASP A 15 46.08 -5.75 -15.07
C ASP A 15 44.75 -6.40 -14.67
N ALA A 16 44.85 -7.34 -13.74
CA ALA A 16 43.73 -8.10 -13.21
C ALA A 16 42.70 -7.22 -12.48
N HIS A 17 43.15 -6.20 -11.76
CA HIS A 17 42.27 -5.32 -11.02
C HIS A 17 41.46 -4.43 -11.97
N TYR A 18 42.13 -3.81 -12.94
CA TYR A 18 41.47 -2.97 -13.93
C TYR A 18 40.48 -3.77 -14.79
N SER A 19 40.91 -4.93 -15.30
CA SER A 19 40.07 -5.78 -16.16
C SER A 19 38.84 -6.31 -15.41
N THR A 20 39.01 -6.73 -14.16
CA THR A 20 37.88 -7.17 -13.31
C THR A 20 36.91 -6.03 -13.03
N ARG A 21 37.40 -4.79 -12.85
CA ARG A 21 36.53 -3.62 -12.64
C ARG A 21 35.69 -3.32 -13.87
N GLN A 22 36.29 -3.38 -15.06
CA GLN A 22 35.59 -3.14 -16.33
C GLN A 22 34.54 -4.23 -16.58
N LEU A 23 34.91 -5.49 -16.36
CA LEU A 23 34.00 -6.61 -16.45
C LEU A 23 32.83 -6.45 -15.47
N ALA A 24 33.11 -6.14 -14.20
CA ALA A 24 32.08 -5.89 -13.20
C ALA A 24 31.12 -4.75 -13.61
N GLN A 25 31.65 -3.66 -14.18
CA GLN A 25 30.84 -2.55 -14.67
C GLN A 25 29.95 -2.94 -15.85
N ALA A 26 30.50 -3.69 -16.82
CA ALA A 26 29.76 -4.19 -17.97
C ALA A 26 28.66 -5.18 -17.53
N THR A 27 28.98 -6.13 -16.66
CA THR A 27 28.03 -7.09 -16.10
C THR A 27 26.93 -6.38 -15.31
N LEU A 28 27.28 -5.42 -14.45
CA LEU A 28 26.30 -4.66 -13.68
C LEU A 28 25.36 -3.90 -14.62
N ARG A 29 25.89 -3.22 -15.64
CA ARG A 29 25.08 -2.50 -16.64
C ARG A 29 24.12 -3.44 -17.36
N ASN A 30 24.58 -4.61 -17.80
CA ASN A 30 23.76 -5.58 -18.51
C ASN A 30 22.64 -6.13 -17.62
N VAL A 31 22.95 -6.49 -16.37
CA VAL A 31 21.95 -7.00 -15.43
C VAL A 31 20.92 -5.92 -15.08
N LEU A 32 21.35 -4.68 -14.82
CA LEU A 32 20.44 -3.57 -14.53
C LEU A 32 19.56 -3.20 -15.74
N GLY A 33 20.06 -3.35 -16.97
CA GLY A 33 19.29 -3.08 -18.19
C GLY A 33 18.15 -4.08 -18.47
N THR A 34 18.20 -5.27 -17.87
CA THR A 34 17.16 -6.32 -18.04
C THR A 34 16.09 -6.31 -16.95
N ARG A 35 16.21 -5.41 -15.97
CA ARG A 35 15.32 -5.32 -14.80
C ARG A 35 14.64 -3.96 -14.75
N THR A 36 13.46 -3.92 -14.16
CA THR A 36 12.80 -2.63 -13.89
C THR A 36 13.42 -1.94 -12.68
N LEU A 37 13.36 -0.61 -12.64
CA LEU A 37 13.91 0.16 -11.52
C LEU A 37 13.32 -0.26 -10.17
N ALA A 38 12.01 -0.51 -10.11
CA ALA A 38 11.33 -0.97 -8.91
C ALA A 38 11.91 -2.30 -8.40
N GLN A 39 12.15 -3.27 -9.29
CA GLN A 39 12.77 -4.54 -8.94
C GLN A 39 14.18 -4.37 -8.38
N ILE A 40 14.97 -3.45 -8.96
CA ILE A 40 16.33 -3.15 -8.49
C ILE A 40 16.31 -2.58 -7.08
N MET A 41 15.31 -1.76 -6.75
CA MET A 41 15.18 -1.16 -5.43
C MET A 41 14.72 -2.17 -4.37
N THR A 42 13.83 -3.11 -4.73
CA THR A 42 13.28 -4.11 -3.81
C THR A 42 14.18 -5.33 -3.61
N ASP A 43 14.79 -5.88 -4.67
CA ASP A 43 15.57 -7.13 -4.63
C ASP A 43 17.06 -6.90 -4.96
N ARG A 44 17.75 -6.17 -4.08
CA ARG A 44 19.19 -5.90 -4.24
C ARG A 44 20.04 -7.15 -4.05
N GLU A 45 19.64 -8.02 -3.12
CA GLU A 45 20.40 -9.23 -2.80
C GLU A 45 20.34 -10.26 -3.93
N GLY A 46 19.18 -10.43 -4.57
CA GLY A 46 19.02 -11.31 -5.73
C GLY A 46 19.90 -10.85 -6.89
N ILE A 47 19.93 -9.55 -7.17
CA ILE A 47 20.78 -8.97 -8.21
C ILE A 47 22.27 -9.13 -7.86
N ALA A 48 22.66 -8.87 -6.62
CA ALA A 48 24.04 -9.03 -6.18
C ALA A 48 24.53 -10.48 -6.34
N LYS A 49 23.69 -11.47 -5.98
CA LYS A 49 23.99 -12.90 -6.19
C LYS A 49 24.11 -13.24 -7.68
N GLN A 50 23.23 -12.70 -8.52
CA GLN A 50 23.29 -12.91 -9.96
C GLN A 50 24.57 -12.34 -10.58
N VAL A 51 24.94 -11.10 -10.22
CA VAL A 51 26.18 -10.45 -10.67
C VAL A 51 27.40 -11.22 -10.18
N LYS A 52 27.42 -11.64 -8.91
CA LYS A 52 28.50 -12.48 -8.37
C LYS A 52 28.71 -13.73 -9.21
N ARG A 53 27.64 -14.47 -9.53
CA ARG A 53 27.74 -15.71 -10.32
C ARG A 53 28.35 -15.47 -11.71
N ILE A 54 27.92 -14.41 -12.38
CA ILE A 54 28.45 -14.07 -13.71
C ILE A 54 29.92 -13.67 -13.61
N LEU A 55 30.27 -12.86 -12.60
CA LEU A 55 31.63 -12.39 -12.41
C LEU A 55 32.56 -13.54 -12.03
N ASP A 56 32.17 -14.41 -11.09
CA ASP A 56 32.99 -15.56 -10.64
C ASP A 56 33.27 -16.55 -11.79
N ASN A 57 32.29 -16.79 -12.66
CA ASN A 57 32.48 -17.63 -13.85
C ASN A 57 33.54 -17.03 -14.80
N ALA A 58 33.47 -15.72 -15.05
CA ALA A 58 34.39 -15.06 -15.96
C ALA A 58 35.79 -14.84 -15.35
N THR A 59 35.88 -14.54 -14.05
CA THR A 59 37.15 -14.32 -13.36
C THR A 59 37.88 -15.61 -12.98
N SER A 60 37.20 -16.76 -13.03
CA SER A 60 37.81 -18.07 -12.82
C SER A 60 38.95 -18.36 -13.80
N LEU A 61 38.81 -17.91 -15.05
CA LEU A 61 39.83 -18.01 -16.10
C LEU A 61 41.10 -17.23 -15.74
N TRP A 62 40.96 -16.15 -14.98
CA TRP A 62 42.07 -15.30 -14.55
C TRP A 62 42.68 -15.73 -13.21
N GLY A 63 42.21 -16.84 -12.60
CA GLY A 63 42.68 -17.29 -11.28
C GLY A 63 42.19 -16.41 -10.11
N ILE A 64 41.13 -15.62 -10.32
CA ILE A 64 40.58 -14.68 -9.33
C ILE A 64 39.22 -15.18 -8.84
N ARG A 65 39.06 -15.28 -7.52
CA ARG A 65 37.79 -15.64 -6.87
C ARG A 65 37.08 -14.42 -6.31
N VAL A 66 35.78 -14.30 -6.63
CA VAL A 66 34.93 -13.23 -6.12
C VAL A 66 34.19 -13.71 -4.87
N GLU A 67 34.59 -13.21 -3.70
CA GLU A 67 33.96 -13.61 -2.43
C GLU A 67 32.54 -13.05 -2.28
N ARG A 68 32.40 -11.74 -2.50
CA ARG A 68 31.19 -10.97 -2.21
C ARG A 68 31.07 -9.80 -3.18
N VAL A 69 29.85 -9.55 -3.63
CA VAL A 69 29.45 -8.37 -4.41
C VAL A 69 28.29 -7.74 -3.67
N GLU A 70 28.34 -6.43 -3.50
CA GLU A 70 27.28 -5.66 -2.86
C GLU A 70 26.98 -4.40 -3.68
N ILE A 71 25.70 -4.09 -3.80
CA ILE A 71 25.23 -2.87 -4.44
C ILE A 71 25.18 -1.79 -3.37
N LYS A 72 25.95 -0.70 -3.55
CA LYS A 72 25.99 0.43 -2.62
C LYS A 72 24.83 1.40 -2.87
N ASP A 73 25.11 2.54 -3.50
CA ASP A 73 24.15 3.61 -3.72
C ASP A 73 23.70 3.66 -5.18
N ILE A 74 22.39 3.73 -5.38
CA ILE A 74 21.79 4.05 -6.67
C ILE A 74 21.34 5.50 -6.61
N ARG A 75 21.99 6.36 -7.40
CA ARG A 75 21.64 7.78 -7.48
C ARG A 75 20.64 7.98 -8.60
N LEU A 76 19.40 8.32 -8.24
CA LEU A 76 18.33 8.63 -9.18
C LEU A 76 18.18 10.16 -9.29
N PRO A 77 17.93 10.70 -10.49
CA PRO A 77 17.58 12.11 -10.63
C PRO A 77 16.25 12.38 -9.90
N ARG A 78 16.13 13.57 -9.31
CA ARG A 78 14.97 13.96 -8.48
C ARG A 78 13.64 13.85 -9.24
N GLU A 79 13.66 14.12 -10.54
CA GLU A 79 12.48 14.05 -11.40
C GLU A 79 11.89 12.64 -11.49
N LEU A 80 12.73 11.62 -11.69
CA LEU A 80 12.29 10.21 -11.74
C LEU A 80 11.77 9.73 -10.39
N CYS A 81 12.41 10.14 -9.29
CA CYS A 81 11.93 9.81 -7.94
C CYS A 81 10.52 10.36 -7.70
N ARG A 82 10.24 11.59 -8.15
CA ARG A 82 8.90 12.20 -8.05
C ARG A 82 7.88 11.46 -8.91
N ALA A 83 8.23 11.11 -10.15
CA ALA A 83 7.34 10.37 -11.04
C ALA A 83 6.99 8.99 -10.48
N MET A 84 7.99 8.27 -9.95
CA MET A 84 7.80 6.95 -9.33
C MET A 84 6.96 7.03 -8.05
N ALA A 85 7.13 8.08 -7.24
CA ALA A 85 6.30 8.32 -6.06
C ALA A 85 4.83 8.56 -6.46
N ALA A 86 4.59 9.38 -7.49
CA ALA A 86 3.25 9.64 -8.00
C ALA A 86 2.60 8.37 -8.60
N GLU A 87 3.36 7.55 -9.33
CA GLU A 87 2.90 6.27 -9.85
C GLU A 87 2.54 5.29 -8.72
N ALA A 88 3.40 5.16 -7.71
CA ALA A 88 3.15 4.30 -6.55
C ALA A 88 1.93 4.77 -5.73
N GLU A 89 1.74 6.07 -5.59
CA GLU A 89 0.55 6.64 -4.94
C GLU A 89 -0.72 6.35 -5.73
N ALA A 90 -0.70 6.52 -7.06
CA ALA A 90 -1.83 6.20 -7.92
C ALA A 90 -2.21 4.71 -7.86
N ILE A 91 -1.23 3.80 -7.88
CA ILE A 91 -1.46 2.36 -7.73
C ILE A 91 -2.11 2.07 -6.38
N ARG A 92 -1.56 2.60 -5.28
CA ARG A 92 -2.13 2.41 -3.93
C ARG A 92 -3.54 2.96 -3.81
N ALA A 93 -3.83 4.12 -4.40
CA ALA A 93 -5.18 4.69 -4.43
C ALA A 93 -6.15 3.81 -5.25
N ALA A 94 -5.69 3.25 -6.36
CA ALA A 94 -6.49 2.32 -7.17
C ALA A 94 -6.78 1.02 -6.41
N GLU A 95 -5.76 0.41 -5.79
CA GLU A 95 -5.91 -0.78 -4.95
C GLU A 95 -6.86 -0.54 -3.77
N ALA A 96 -6.73 0.61 -3.10
CA ALA A 96 -7.63 1.00 -2.02
C ALA A 96 -9.09 1.09 -2.48
N LYS A 97 -9.35 1.63 -3.68
CA LYS A 97 -10.71 1.67 -4.25
C LYS A 97 -11.26 0.28 -4.55
N VAL A 98 -10.43 -0.63 -5.07
CA VAL A 98 -10.85 -2.02 -5.33
C VAL A 98 -11.18 -2.72 -4.02
N ILE A 99 -10.31 -2.61 -3.01
CA ILE A 99 -10.54 -3.19 -1.69
C ILE A 99 -11.80 -2.62 -1.04
N PHE A 100 -12.01 -1.30 -1.15
CA PHE A 100 -13.21 -0.64 -0.65
C PHE A 100 -14.47 -1.18 -1.32
N ALA A 101 -14.49 -1.25 -2.66
CA ALA A 101 -15.63 -1.78 -3.41
C ALA A 101 -15.95 -3.25 -3.06
N LEU A 102 -14.92 -4.08 -2.90
CA LEU A 102 -15.08 -5.46 -2.44
C LEU A 102 -15.61 -5.54 -1.01
N GLY A 103 -15.12 -4.67 -0.13
CA GLY A 103 -15.61 -4.51 1.24
C GLY A 103 -17.10 -4.17 1.28
N GLU A 104 -17.54 -3.17 0.51
CA GLU A 104 -18.96 -2.80 0.42
C GLU A 104 -19.84 -3.94 -0.11
N LEU A 105 -19.37 -4.65 -1.15
CA LEU A 105 -20.10 -5.79 -1.69
C LEU A 105 -20.27 -6.90 -0.64
N SER A 106 -19.21 -7.20 0.11
CA SER A 106 -19.27 -8.24 1.15
C SER A 106 -20.32 -7.94 2.22
N VAL A 107 -20.40 -6.68 2.68
CA VAL A 107 -21.38 -6.23 3.68
C VAL A 107 -22.81 -6.31 3.15
N LEU A 108 -23.01 -5.99 1.87
CA LEU A 108 -24.32 -6.09 1.22
C LEU A 108 -24.81 -7.54 1.13
N LEU A 109 -23.93 -8.46 0.72
CA LEU A 109 -24.27 -9.89 0.60
C LEU A 109 -24.65 -10.50 1.93
N THR A 110 -23.89 -10.18 2.98
CA THR A 110 -24.26 -10.62 4.32
C THR A 110 -25.63 -10.03 4.68
N SER A 111 -25.87 -8.72 4.46
CA SER A 111 -27.15 -8.04 4.78
C SER A 111 -28.42 -8.62 4.15
N GLN A 112 -28.32 -9.21 2.96
CA GLN A 112 -29.43 -9.86 2.27
C GLN A 112 -29.80 -11.21 2.90
N THR A 113 -28.84 -11.86 3.55
CA THR A 113 -29.03 -13.19 4.16
C THR A 113 -29.82 -13.08 5.48
N TYR A 114 -29.80 -11.90 6.13
CA TYR A 114 -30.53 -11.63 7.36
C TYR A 114 -31.57 -10.51 7.16
N ASN A 115 -32.82 -10.89 6.88
CA ASN A 115 -34.00 -10.00 6.83
C ASN A 115 -34.49 -9.61 8.24
N THR A 116 -33.58 -9.27 9.14
CA THR A 116 -33.91 -8.76 10.48
C THR A 116 -34.11 -7.25 10.43
N SER A 117 -34.92 -6.69 11.33
CA SER A 117 -35.14 -5.23 11.44
C SER A 117 -33.83 -4.43 11.53
N SER A 118 -32.76 -5.02 12.09
CA SER A 118 -31.42 -4.44 12.17
C SER A 118 -30.74 -4.20 10.81
N SER A 119 -31.01 -5.04 9.79
CA SER A 119 -30.44 -4.92 8.44
C SER A 119 -30.99 -3.69 7.69
N VAL A 120 -32.27 -3.38 7.89
CA VAL A 120 -32.91 -2.20 7.30
C VAL A 120 -32.35 -0.92 7.93
N THR A 121 -32.20 -0.89 9.25
CA THR A 121 -31.58 0.23 9.96
C THR A 121 -30.13 0.46 9.53
N TYR A 122 -29.33 -0.62 9.39
CA TYR A 122 -27.96 -0.50 8.90
C TYR A 122 -27.91 0.08 7.48
N ARG A 123 -28.77 -0.38 6.55
CA ARG A 123 -28.83 0.17 5.18
C ARG A 123 -29.19 1.65 5.16
N TYR A 124 -30.08 2.08 6.06
CA TYR A 124 -30.40 3.49 6.25
C TYR A 124 -29.15 4.28 6.68
N ILE A 125 -28.50 3.89 7.78
CA ILE A 125 -27.30 4.57 8.29
C ILE A 125 -26.14 4.53 7.28
N HIS A 126 -25.91 3.40 6.61
CA HIS A 126 -24.85 3.26 5.61
C HIS A 126 -25.09 4.19 4.40
N SER A 127 -26.33 4.33 3.95
CA SER A 127 -26.68 5.29 2.90
C SER A 127 -26.45 6.73 3.34
N LEU A 128 -26.75 7.06 4.60
CA LEU A 128 -26.44 8.38 5.17
C LEU A 128 -24.94 8.65 5.20
N VAL A 129 -24.12 7.68 5.59
CA VAL A 129 -22.66 7.81 5.59
C VAL A 129 -22.13 8.04 4.17
N LYS A 130 -22.69 7.35 3.15
CA LYS A 130 -22.35 7.57 1.74
C LYS A 130 -22.71 8.98 1.26
N ILE A 131 -23.89 9.48 1.63
CA ILE A 131 -24.35 10.82 1.25
C ILE A 131 -23.54 11.91 1.98
N SER A 132 -23.18 11.67 3.24
CA SER A 132 -22.37 12.57 4.08
C SER A 132 -20.91 12.70 3.61
N ALA A 133 -20.39 11.67 2.92
CA ALA A 133 -19.03 11.70 2.37
C ALA A 133 -18.85 12.62 1.15
N HIS A 134 -19.95 13.05 0.52
CA HIS A 134 -19.93 14.11 -0.49
C HIS A 134 -20.17 15.45 0.20
N ASP A 135 -19.50 16.54 -0.22
CA ASP A 135 -19.60 17.89 0.36
C ASP A 135 -21.00 18.55 0.17
N ASN A 136 -22.09 17.84 0.50
CA ASN A 136 -23.47 18.30 0.44
C ASN A 136 -23.95 18.67 1.85
N HIS A 137 -24.17 19.96 2.09
CA HIS A 137 -24.48 20.53 3.41
C HIS A 137 -25.95 20.45 3.83
N THR A 138 -26.87 19.96 2.99
CA THR A 138 -28.29 19.80 3.32
C THR A 138 -28.74 18.35 3.10
N ILE A 139 -29.07 17.64 4.18
CA ILE A 139 -29.51 16.24 4.15
C ILE A 139 -31.00 16.18 4.51
N VAL A 140 -31.84 15.86 3.54
CA VAL A 140 -33.27 15.62 3.75
C VAL A 140 -33.47 14.18 4.23
N LEU A 141 -33.89 14.01 5.48
CA LEU A 141 -34.09 12.71 6.11
C LEU A 141 -35.58 12.33 6.09
N PRO A 142 -36.03 11.42 5.22
CA PRO A 142 -37.36 10.86 5.35
C PRO A 142 -37.38 9.96 6.59
N LEU A 143 -38.04 10.43 7.65
CA LEU A 143 -38.29 9.63 8.84
C LEU A 143 -39.63 8.89 8.68
N PRO A 144 -39.69 7.58 8.96
CA PRO A 144 -40.96 6.85 9.02
C PRO A 144 -41.88 7.49 10.06
N MET A 145 -43.17 7.64 9.73
CA MET A 145 -44.15 8.24 10.65
C MET A 145 -44.21 7.53 12.01
N GLU A 146 -43.92 6.23 12.07
CA GLU A 146 -43.90 5.45 13.33
C GLU A 146 -42.85 5.98 14.33
N LEU A 147 -41.66 6.38 13.87
CA LEU A 147 -40.65 6.98 14.72
C LEU A 147 -41.05 8.40 15.14
N VAL A 148 -41.65 9.16 14.22
CA VAL A 148 -42.13 10.52 14.50
C VAL A 148 -43.25 10.49 15.54
N GLN A 149 -44.19 9.55 15.41
CA GLN A 149 -45.28 9.34 16.36
C GLN A 149 -44.75 8.84 17.70
N GLY A 150 -43.87 7.85 17.74
CA GLY A 150 -43.29 7.35 18.99
C GLY A 150 -42.50 8.42 19.76
N VAL A 151 -41.73 9.26 19.06
CA VAL A 151 -41.02 10.40 19.66
C VAL A 151 -42.00 11.49 20.10
N ALA A 152 -43.02 11.82 19.29
CA ALA A 152 -44.03 12.81 19.63
C ALA A 152 -44.89 12.39 20.84
N GLU A 153 -45.29 11.11 20.92
CA GLU A 153 -46.01 10.54 22.05
C GLU A 153 -45.16 10.50 23.33
N SER A 154 -43.86 10.20 23.20
CA SER A 154 -42.90 10.29 24.30
C SER A 154 -42.73 11.74 24.79
N TYR A 155 -42.72 12.71 23.86
CA TYR A 155 -42.64 14.13 24.19
C TYR A 155 -43.92 14.65 24.86
N LEU A 156 -45.09 14.21 24.38
CA LEU A 156 -46.40 14.55 24.93
C LEU A 156 -46.62 13.95 26.33
N SER A 157 -46.14 12.72 26.57
CA SER A 157 -46.24 12.05 27.88
C SER A 157 -45.24 12.58 28.92
N LEU A 158 -44.11 13.16 28.50
CA LEU A 158 -43.23 13.92 29.39
C LEU A 158 -43.85 15.28 29.78
N ARG A 159 -44.49 15.95 28.82
CA ARG A 159 -45.18 17.23 29.07
C ARG A 159 -46.36 17.11 30.03
N SER A 160 -47.06 15.97 30.06
CA SER A 160 -48.14 15.72 31.02
C SER A 160 -47.64 15.37 32.44
N ARG A 161 -46.39 14.90 32.58
CA ARG A 161 -45.74 14.67 33.89
C ARG A 161 -45.26 15.97 34.53
N ASP A 162 -44.75 16.91 33.75
CA ASP A 162 -44.30 18.22 34.28
C ASP A 162 -45.47 19.06 34.82
N SER A 163 -46.68 18.89 34.26
CA SER A 163 -47.90 19.52 34.79
C SER A 163 -48.42 18.92 36.10
N SER A 164 -47.87 17.79 36.58
CA SER A 164 -48.19 17.22 37.90
C SER A 164 -47.23 17.67 39.01
N CYS A 165 -46.10 18.31 38.67
CA CYS A 165 -45.10 18.79 39.64
C CYS A 165 -45.25 20.27 40.00
N ASN A 166 -46.34 20.93 39.59
CA ASN A 166 -46.60 22.34 39.94
C ASN A 166 -47.93 22.47 40.69
N GLU A 167 -48.04 21.79 41.84
CA GLU A 167 -48.90 22.29 42.91
C GLU A 167 -48.14 23.42 43.62
N PRO A 168 -48.67 24.65 43.69
CA PRO A 168 -48.07 25.66 44.52
C PRO A 168 -48.30 25.29 45.99
N LEU A 169 -47.21 25.23 46.76
CA LEU A 169 -47.26 25.28 48.22
C LEU A 169 -48.01 26.55 48.62
N GLN A 170 -49.20 26.37 49.20
CA GLN A 170 -49.92 27.42 49.91
C GLN A 170 -49.11 27.80 51.15
N ASP A 171 -48.74 29.08 51.26
CA ASP A 171 -49.01 29.97 52.41
C ASP A 171 -48.70 31.42 52.04
#